data_AF-A0A8J7M3P9-F1
#
_entry.id   AF-A0A8J7M3P9-F1
#
_cell.length_a   1.000
_cell.length_b   1.000
_cell.length_c   1.000
_cell.angle_alpha   90.00
_cell.angle_beta   90.00
_cell.angle_gamma   90.00
#
_symmetry.space_group_name_H-M   'P 1'
#
loop_
_entity.id
_entity.type
_entity.pdbx_description
1 polymer ?
#
loop_
_entity_poly.entity_id
_entity_poly.type
_entity_poly.pdbx_seq_one_letter_code
_entity_poly.pdbx_strand_id
1 'polypeptide(L)'
;MRARRRGTIVGASALALALAIFFFTALQMSVLIGEAGAQSSDPQLGANAETTEPGAGIIRSAGGSVRPPANAETNAPTEPGVARELDLVDEMSPAKAQTPLVILGPNSDASVWSAVRHGVEGQVSIPDAKAGQLIQSFGTTWEWLRSQDGPLFKWGGYALGGMVALLAVFYLLRGRIRIEHGPSGVMIERFKPIERFGHWLLAVSFILLALTGLNLLYGKELLLPLIGKDAFAAVAEAGKFVHNNVAWPFMLGLVLVFVLWVWHNIPSYIDLIWLAKGGGLFSKGVHPPSRKFNAGQKLIFWATILLGVSVSASGLSLLFPYELPLFAKTFQALHQIGITSLFGFELRTDLTAIEEMQYAQVWHTIVSLAMMVIIIAHIYIGSLGMEGAFDAMGTGMVDRNWAIEHHGLWVEEMEGRQGTGGSGAATTPAE
;
A
#
# COMPACT_ATOMS: atom_id res chain seq x y z
N MET A 1 -3.50 -37.82 -34.50
CA MET A 1 -2.26 -37.00 -34.49
C MET A 1 -2.60 -35.60 -34.00
N ARG A 2 -1.76 -35.06 -33.11
CA ARG A 2 -1.97 -33.83 -32.32
C ARG A 2 -1.89 -32.56 -33.17
N ALA A 3 -2.87 -31.67 -33.05
CA ALA A 3 -2.72 -30.24 -33.37
C ALA A 3 -2.78 -29.43 -32.06
N ARG A 4 -1.61 -29.07 -31.53
CA ARG A 4 -1.44 -28.22 -30.35
C ARG A 4 -1.84 -26.78 -30.71
N ARG A 5 -2.90 -26.26 -30.07
CA ARG A 5 -3.23 -24.82 -30.04
C ARG A 5 -2.16 -24.08 -29.22
N ARG A 6 -1.45 -23.15 -29.84
CA ARG A 6 -0.66 -22.12 -29.16
C ARG A 6 -1.61 -21.00 -28.74
N GLY A 7 -1.75 -20.75 -27.45
CA GLY A 7 -2.63 -19.71 -26.94
C GLY A 7 -2.48 -19.52 -25.43
N THR A 8 -1.28 -19.16 -24.97
CA THR A 8 -1.01 -18.86 -23.56
C THR A 8 0.31 -18.07 -23.43
N ILE A 9 0.33 -16.78 -23.78
CA ILE A 9 1.40 -15.84 -23.31
C ILE A 9 0.86 -14.41 -23.08
N VAL A 10 -0.22 -13.96 -23.74
CA VAL A 10 -0.60 -12.52 -23.74
C VAL A 10 -1.25 -12.04 -22.42
N GLY A 11 -1.86 -12.92 -21.61
CA GLY A 11 -2.58 -12.51 -20.39
C GLY A 11 -1.68 -12.19 -19.18
N ALA A 12 -0.54 -12.85 -19.04
CA ALA A 12 0.41 -12.60 -17.94
C ALA A 12 1.17 -11.28 -18.11
N SER A 13 1.37 -10.85 -19.36
CA SER A 13 2.11 -9.64 -19.72
C SER A 13 1.32 -8.35 -19.41
N ALA A 14 -0.01 -8.36 -19.54
CA ALA A 14 -0.83 -7.18 -19.26
C ALA A 14 -0.90 -6.86 -17.75
N LEU A 15 -0.91 -7.89 -16.90
CA LEU A 15 -0.91 -7.74 -15.45
C LEU A 15 0.47 -7.29 -14.93
N ALA A 16 1.55 -7.85 -15.49
CA ALA A 16 2.91 -7.41 -15.24
C ALA A 16 3.14 -5.96 -15.72
N LEU A 17 2.56 -5.57 -16.85
CA LEU A 17 2.62 -4.20 -17.36
C LEU A 17 1.78 -3.23 -16.50
N ALA A 18 0.61 -3.62 -16.04
CA ALA A 18 -0.20 -2.81 -15.12
C ALA A 18 0.48 -2.63 -13.75
N LEU A 19 1.12 -3.68 -13.23
CA LEU A 19 1.96 -3.61 -12.03
C LEU A 19 3.19 -2.74 -12.26
N ALA A 20 3.86 -2.88 -13.40
CA ALA A 20 5.00 -2.05 -13.75
C ALA A 20 4.60 -0.58 -13.92
N ILE A 21 3.44 -0.28 -14.51
CA ILE A 21 2.90 1.08 -14.62
C ILE A 21 2.49 1.63 -13.26
N PHE A 22 1.89 0.81 -12.38
CA PHE A 22 1.56 1.22 -11.01
C PHE A 22 2.84 1.48 -10.18
N PHE A 23 3.84 0.61 -10.28
CA PHE A 23 5.16 0.82 -9.70
C PHE A 23 5.84 2.05 -10.27
N PHE A 24 5.77 2.27 -11.59
CA PHE A 24 6.39 3.39 -12.27
C PHE A 24 5.72 4.72 -11.93
N THR A 25 4.39 4.76 -11.81
CA THR A 25 3.63 5.97 -11.44
C THR A 25 3.76 6.30 -9.96
N ALA A 26 3.75 5.31 -9.07
CA ALA A 26 4.01 5.51 -7.65
C ALA A 26 5.46 5.94 -7.38
N LEU A 27 6.43 5.37 -8.12
CA LEU A 27 7.83 5.78 -8.08
C LEU A 27 8.03 7.18 -8.66
N GLN A 28 7.40 7.54 -9.78
CA GLN A 28 7.45 8.90 -10.33
C GLN A 28 6.83 9.94 -9.39
N MET A 29 5.75 9.64 -8.69
CA MET A 29 5.21 10.54 -7.66
C MET A 29 6.18 10.71 -6.50
N SER A 30 6.92 9.67 -6.13
CA SER A 30 7.93 9.72 -5.06
C SER A 30 9.16 10.53 -5.48
N VAL A 31 9.57 10.44 -6.75
CA VAL A 31 10.70 11.18 -7.34
C VAL A 31 10.35 12.65 -7.59
N LEU A 32 9.17 12.95 -8.13
CA LEU A 32 8.71 14.34 -8.37
C LEU A 32 8.56 15.14 -7.07
N ILE A 33 8.24 14.47 -5.96
CA ILE A 33 8.18 15.10 -4.64
C ILE A 33 9.59 15.33 -4.06
N GLY A 34 10.56 14.44 -4.36
CA GLY A 34 11.96 14.60 -3.99
C GLY A 34 12.67 15.74 -4.73
N GLU A 35 12.38 15.95 -6.01
CA GLU A 35 12.97 17.05 -6.81
C GLU A 35 12.44 18.43 -6.40
N ALA A 36 11.18 18.53 -5.97
CA ALA A 36 10.59 19.80 -5.51
C ALA A 36 11.25 20.34 -4.22
N GLY A 37 11.91 19.49 -3.43
CA GLY A 37 12.70 19.90 -2.25
C GLY A 37 14.16 20.24 -2.54
N ALA A 38 14.67 19.88 -3.73
CA ALA A 38 16.08 20.06 -4.09
C ALA A 38 16.35 21.33 -4.92
N GLN A 39 15.32 22.01 -5.39
CA GLN A 39 15.45 23.31 -6.06
C GLN A 39 15.32 24.48 -5.07
N SER A 40 16.37 24.73 -4.28
CA SER A 40 16.64 26.11 -3.89
C SER A 40 18.15 26.37 -3.76
N SER A 41 18.61 27.24 -4.66
CA SER A 41 19.87 28.02 -4.69
C SER A 41 21.21 27.27 -4.77
N ASP A 42 21.70 27.17 -6.01
CA ASP A 42 23.13 27.29 -6.35
C ASP A 42 23.67 28.67 -5.89
N PRO A 43 24.92 28.75 -5.44
CA PRO A 43 25.83 29.57 -6.21
C PRO A 43 27.20 28.91 -6.43
N GLN A 44 27.54 28.82 -7.72
CA GLN A 44 28.88 28.82 -8.28
C GLN A 44 29.95 29.42 -7.35
N LEU A 45 30.95 28.62 -7.00
CA LEU A 45 32.30 29.10 -6.70
C LEU A 45 33.33 28.14 -7.27
N GLY A 46 33.79 28.50 -8.48
CA GLY A 46 35.20 28.52 -8.86
C GLY A 46 35.98 27.22 -8.70
N ALA A 47 36.05 26.47 -9.79
CA ALA A 47 37.22 25.66 -10.10
C ALA A 47 38.51 26.48 -9.92
N ASN A 48 39.46 25.97 -9.13
CA ASN A 48 40.91 26.13 -9.25
C ASN A 48 41.58 25.38 -8.08
N ALA A 49 41.97 24.13 -8.31
CA ALA A 49 43.03 23.50 -7.52
C ALA A 49 43.77 22.50 -8.41
N GLU A 50 45.00 22.89 -8.72
CA GLU A 50 46.02 22.15 -9.45
C GLU A 50 46.24 20.73 -8.92
N THR A 51 46.61 19.89 -9.87
CA THR A 51 47.21 18.57 -9.72
C THR A 51 48.36 18.55 -8.70
N THR A 52 48.30 17.64 -7.72
CA THR A 52 49.49 17.01 -7.15
C THR A 52 49.18 15.61 -6.63
N GLU A 53 50.07 14.69 -6.95
CA GLU A 53 50.03 13.24 -6.80
C GLU A 53 50.03 12.70 -5.33
N PRO A 54 49.80 11.39 -5.13
CA PRO A 54 49.37 10.81 -3.86
C PRO A 54 50.54 10.38 -2.97
N GLY A 55 50.39 10.60 -1.66
CA GLY A 55 51.17 9.88 -0.65
C GLY A 55 51.74 10.76 0.46
N ALA A 56 51.00 10.87 1.57
CA ALA A 56 51.59 11.02 2.90
C ALA A 56 50.52 10.66 3.94
N GLY A 57 50.75 9.58 4.67
CA GLY A 57 49.86 9.13 5.73
C GLY A 57 49.75 10.15 6.87
N ILE A 58 48.57 10.26 7.45
CA ILE A 58 48.41 10.78 8.80
C ILE A 58 47.67 9.73 9.62
N ILE A 59 48.45 8.88 10.28
CA ILE A 59 48.05 8.36 11.59
C ILE A 59 48.38 9.46 12.58
N ARG A 60 47.36 10.02 13.25
CA ARG A 60 47.52 10.60 14.59
C ARG A 60 46.46 10.07 15.55
N SER A 61 47.01 9.34 16.51
CA SER A 61 46.49 8.79 17.76
C SER A 61 45.60 9.72 18.60
N ALA A 62 44.58 9.10 19.20
CA ALA A 62 44.01 9.25 20.55
C ALA A 62 43.95 10.63 21.24
N GLY A 63 42.75 10.96 21.76
CA GLY A 63 42.61 11.78 22.97
C GLY A 63 41.90 13.13 22.84
N GLY A 64 40.85 13.26 22.04
CA GLY A 64 40.02 14.47 22.02
C GLY A 64 38.58 14.17 22.40
N SER A 65 38.17 14.48 23.64
CA SER A 65 36.74 14.66 23.90
C SER A 65 36.29 15.83 23.03
N VAL A 66 35.27 15.62 22.19
CA VAL A 66 34.63 16.73 21.46
C VAL A 66 34.00 17.64 22.51
N ARG A 67 34.70 18.72 22.85
CA ARG A 67 34.14 19.81 23.66
C ARG A 67 33.57 20.84 22.70
N PRO A 68 32.34 21.31 22.92
CA PRO A 68 31.82 22.46 22.20
C PRO A 68 32.81 23.64 22.31
N PRO A 69 32.93 24.51 21.30
CA PRO A 69 33.76 25.71 21.40
C PRO A 69 33.32 26.57 22.60
N ALA A 70 34.23 27.36 23.18
CA ALA A 70 34.00 28.09 24.43
C ALA A 70 32.84 29.12 24.39
N ASN A 71 32.29 29.37 23.19
CA ASN A 71 31.14 30.23 22.91
C ASN A 71 29.92 29.45 22.38
N ALA A 72 29.94 28.12 22.41
CA ALA A 72 28.75 27.33 22.17
C ALA A 72 27.83 27.48 23.38
N GLU A 73 26.92 28.44 23.30
CA GLU A 73 25.74 28.44 24.15
C GLU A 73 24.97 27.16 23.80
N THR A 74 25.04 26.19 24.69
CA THR A 74 24.26 24.97 24.56
C THR A 74 22.80 25.37 24.69
N ASN A 75 22.00 25.17 23.64
CA ASN A 75 20.54 25.28 23.70
C ASN A 75 19.90 24.17 24.59
N ALA A 76 20.68 23.52 25.45
CA ALA A 76 20.23 22.52 26.39
C ALA A 76 19.79 23.22 27.69
N PRO A 77 18.61 22.88 28.25
CA PRO A 77 18.23 23.36 29.57
C PRO A 77 19.27 22.94 30.61
N THR A 78 19.66 23.87 31.48
CA THR A 78 20.64 23.64 32.54
C THR A 78 20.11 22.74 33.67
N GLU A 79 18.82 22.42 33.69
CA GLU A 79 18.17 21.57 34.69
C GLU A 79 17.50 20.34 34.06
N PRO A 80 17.73 19.11 34.57
CA PRO A 80 17.06 17.91 34.08
C PRO A 80 15.55 17.95 34.39
N GLY A 81 14.71 17.80 33.37
CA GLY A 81 13.27 17.59 33.53
C GLY A 81 12.37 18.79 33.26
N VAL A 82 12.93 19.96 32.91
CA VAL A 82 12.13 21.10 32.43
C VAL A 82 12.20 21.15 30.90
N ALA A 83 11.15 20.69 30.21
CA ALA A 83 10.99 21.02 28.81
C ALA A 83 10.73 22.53 28.72
N ARG A 84 11.66 23.29 28.12
CA ARG A 84 11.38 24.67 27.76
C ARG A 84 10.29 24.62 26.71
N GLU A 85 9.13 25.18 27.01
CA GLU A 85 8.12 25.51 26.01
C GLU A 85 8.80 26.49 25.06
N LEU A 86 9.23 25.97 23.89
CA LEU A 86 9.78 26.77 22.81
C LEU A 86 8.60 27.59 22.29
N ASP A 87 8.45 28.77 22.87
CA ASP A 87 7.48 29.75 22.43
C ASP A 87 7.99 30.33 21.11
N LEU A 88 7.73 29.58 20.02
CA LEU A 88 8.20 29.84 18.66
C LEU A 88 7.81 31.24 18.13
N VAL A 89 6.92 31.92 18.85
CA VAL A 89 6.43 33.26 18.51
C VAL A 89 7.43 34.36 18.92
N ASP A 90 8.24 34.18 19.96
CA ASP A 90 9.16 35.22 20.46
C ASP A 90 10.54 35.20 19.75
N GLU A 91 10.98 34.04 19.25
CA GLU A 91 12.21 33.92 18.45
C GLU A 91 12.08 34.45 17.02
N MET A 92 10.85 34.60 16.51
CA MET A 92 10.57 35.16 15.18
C MET A 92 10.46 36.69 15.18
N SER A 93 10.75 37.36 16.31
CA SER A 93 10.82 38.82 16.34
C SER A 93 11.92 39.32 15.40
N PRO A 94 11.61 40.23 14.44
CA PRO A 94 12.58 40.76 13.47
C PRO A 94 13.81 41.42 14.13
N ALA A 95 13.71 41.79 15.40
CA ALA A 95 14.78 42.42 16.17
C ALA A 95 15.85 41.44 16.67
N LYS A 96 15.58 40.12 16.75
CA LYS A 96 16.55 39.10 17.18
C LYS A 96 17.14 38.26 16.03
N ALA A 97 16.59 38.35 14.82
CA ALA A 97 17.12 37.70 13.61
C ALA A 97 18.44 38.32 13.10
N GLN A 98 19.08 39.20 13.88
CA GLN A 98 20.33 39.90 13.54
C GLN A 98 21.56 39.34 14.25
N THR A 99 21.53 38.13 14.80
CA THR A 99 22.78 37.45 15.16
C THR A 99 23.55 37.18 13.86
N PRO A 100 24.72 37.81 13.65
CA PRO A 100 25.52 37.51 12.47
C PRO A 100 25.86 36.02 12.52
N LEU A 101 25.66 35.30 11.41
CA LEU A 101 26.19 33.94 11.25
C LEU A 101 27.69 34.00 11.59
N VAL A 102 28.06 33.43 12.75
CA VAL A 102 29.45 33.40 13.20
C VAL A 102 30.20 32.48 12.24
N ILE A 103 31.03 33.05 11.38
CA ILE A 103 31.88 32.28 10.47
C ILE A 103 33.00 31.66 11.32
N LEU A 104 32.84 30.38 11.68
CA LEU A 104 33.79 29.64 12.53
C LEU A 104 35.15 29.37 11.86
N GLY A 105 35.27 29.60 10.55
CA GLY A 105 36.51 29.40 9.79
C GLY A 105 37.06 27.97 9.98
N PRO A 106 38.36 27.78 10.29
CA PRO A 106 38.95 26.45 10.49
C PRO A 106 38.43 25.70 11.73
N ASN A 107 37.65 26.35 12.60
CA ASN A 107 36.98 25.72 13.74
C ASN A 107 35.56 25.23 13.39
N SER A 108 35.19 25.26 12.11
CA SER A 108 33.90 24.77 11.63
C SER A 108 33.94 23.25 11.45
N ASP A 109 33.22 22.53 12.29
CA ASP A 109 32.98 21.09 12.14
C ASP A 109 31.96 20.77 11.03
N ALA A 110 31.78 21.67 10.05
CA ALA A 110 30.79 21.52 8.99
C ALA A 110 30.97 20.22 8.19
N SER A 111 32.21 19.76 7.99
CA SER A 111 32.50 18.48 7.34
C SER A 111 32.04 17.27 8.19
N VAL A 112 32.24 17.33 9.51
CA VAL A 112 31.77 16.31 10.47
C VAL A 112 30.25 16.28 10.48
N TRP A 113 29.59 17.42 10.64
CA TRP A 113 28.13 17.51 10.65
C TRP A 113 27.51 17.18 9.28
N SER A 114 28.20 17.47 8.19
CA SER A 114 27.81 17.01 6.86
C SER A 114 27.88 15.48 6.80
N ALA A 115 29.00 14.86 7.18
CA ALA A 115 29.16 13.41 7.18
C ALA A 115 28.11 12.70 8.06
N VAL A 116 27.85 13.24 9.25
CA VAL A 116 26.81 12.74 10.17
C VAL A 116 25.42 12.85 9.54
N ARG A 117 25.09 13.98 8.89
CA ARG A 117 23.81 14.15 8.17
C ARG A 117 23.64 13.25 6.96
N HIS A 118 24.75 12.80 6.36
CA HIS A 118 24.78 11.85 5.25
C HIS A 118 24.89 10.39 5.72
N GLY A 119 24.69 10.12 7.01
CA GLY A 119 24.52 8.76 7.53
C GLY A 119 25.79 8.08 8.03
N VAL A 120 26.89 8.81 8.27
CA VAL A 120 28.03 8.24 8.99
C VAL A 120 27.61 7.83 10.40
N GLU A 121 27.78 6.55 10.70
CA GLU A 121 27.47 5.97 12.01
C GLU A 121 28.66 6.14 12.97
N GLY A 122 28.35 6.55 14.20
CA GLY A 122 29.29 6.56 15.31
C GLY A 122 29.44 5.20 15.97
N GLN A 123 30.46 5.05 16.82
CA GLN A 123 30.61 3.86 17.65
C GLN A 123 29.81 4.02 18.95
N VAL A 124 29.11 2.96 19.35
CA VAL A 124 28.41 2.90 20.63
C VAL A 124 28.86 1.68 21.43
N SER A 125 28.90 1.84 22.75
CA SER A 125 29.35 0.81 23.70
C SER A 125 28.20 -0.05 24.24
N ILE A 126 26.95 0.29 23.93
CA ILE A 126 25.77 -0.48 24.31
C ILE A 126 25.52 -1.63 23.33
N PRO A 127 24.81 -2.70 23.75
CA PRO A 127 24.48 -3.82 22.85
C PRO A 127 23.71 -3.39 21.60
N ASP A 128 22.95 -2.29 21.70
CA ASP A 128 22.27 -1.70 20.56
C ASP A 128 23.23 -0.83 19.74
N ALA A 129 24.00 -1.47 18.86
CA ALA A 129 24.91 -0.81 17.90
C ALA A 129 24.21 0.28 17.05
N LYS A 130 22.87 0.24 16.97
CA LYS A 130 22.04 1.09 16.12
C LYS A 130 21.90 2.52 16.67
N ALA A 131 22.26 2.75 17.94
CA ALA A 131 22.33 4.09 18.52
C ALA A 131 23.52 4.93 17.98
N GLY A 132 24.35 4.36 17.10
CA GLY A 132 25.44 5.06 16.42
C GLY A 132 24.99 6.10 15.40
N GLN A 133 23.74 6.03 14.91
CA GLN A 133 23.24 7.03 13.95
C GLN A 133 22.73 8.28 14.68
N LEU A 134 23.43 9.41 14.50
CA LEU A 134 23.18 10.64 15.25
C LEU A 134 22.11 11.56 14.62
N ILE A 135 22.08 11.70 13.29
CA ILE A 135 21.11 12.56 12.58
C ILE A 135 20.43 11.79 11.46
N GLN A 136 19.11 12.00 11.35
CA GLN A 136 18.27 11.44 10.29
C GLN A 136 17.73 12.53 9.37
N SER A 137 18.53 12.95 8.40
CA SER A 137 18.15 14.04 7.49
C SER A 137 16.90 13.72 6.65
N PHE A 138 16.67 12.44 6.30
CA PHE A 138 15.49 12.00 5.54
C PHE A 138 14.21 11.88 6.38
N GLY A 139 14.31 11.93 7.72
CA GLY A 139 13.16 11.79 8.62
C GLY A 139 12.16 12.94 8.52
N THR A 140 12.62 14.16 8.23
CA THR A 140 11.77 15.35 8.08
C THR A 140 10.89 15.26 6.82
N THR A 141 11.42 14.74 5.71
CA THR A 141 10.67 14.48 4.49
C THR A 141 9.57 13.46 4.76
N TRP A 142 9.88 12.36 5.43
CA TRP A 142 8.90 11.34 5.81
C TRP A 142 7.78 11.93 6.69
N GLU A 143 8.14 12.71 7.70
CA GLU A 143 7.18 13.39 8.56
C GLU A 143 6.25 14.32 7.78
N TRP A 144 6.79 15.13 6.87
CA TRP A 144 5.99 16.00 6.03
C TRP A 144 5.03 15.21 5.14
N LEU A 145 5.46 14.09 4.51
CA LEU A 145 4.62 13.28 3.61
C LEU A 145 3.34 12.78 4.29
N ARG A 146 3.44 12.36 5.56
CA ARG A 146 2.32 11.83 6.36
C ARG A 146 1.57 12.89 7.17
N SER A 147 2.11 14.10 7.29
CA SER A 147 1.47 15.19 8.03
C SER A 147 0.12 15.57 7.42
N GLN A 148 -0.72 16.27 8.18
CA GLN A 148 -1.99 16.80 7.68
C GLN A 148 -1.80 17.66 6.42
N ASP A 149 -0.66 18.34 6.31
CA ASP A 149 -0.31 19.14 5.14
C ASP A 149 0.28 18.34 3.98
N GLY A 150 0.71 17.12 4.25
CA GLY A 150 1.33 16.21 3.31
C GLY A 150 0.36 15.62 2.29
N PRO A 151 0.90 15.14 1.16
CA PRO A 151 0.12 14.54 0.10
C PRO A 151 -0.60 13.26 0.53
N LEU A 152 0.01 12.41 1.36
CA LEU A 152 -0.59 11.11 1.73
C LEU A 152 -1.89 11.30 2.53
N PHE A 153 -1.89 12.24 3.48
CA PHE A 153 -3.07 12.56 4.27
C PHE A 153 -4.18 13.18 3.41
N LYS A 154 -3.84 14.22 2.64
CA LYS A 154 -4.83 14.96 1.83
C LYS A 154 -5.43 14.10 0.73
N TRP A 155 -4.59 13.52 -0.13
CA TRP A 155 -5.06 12.70 -1.25
C TRP A 155 -5.67 11.39 -0.80
N GLY A 156 -5.15 10.77 0.27
CA GLY A 156 -5.77 9.60 0.88
C GLY A 156 -7.17 9.89 1.39
N GLY A 157 -7.36 10.99 2.12
CA GLY A 157 -8.65 11.43 2.62
C GLY A 157 -9.64 11.73 1.48
N TYR A 158 -9.20 12.45 0.45
CA TYR A 158 -10.01 12.74 -0.73
C TYR A 158 -10.37 11.48 -1.53
N ALA A 159 -9.46 10.52 -1.67
CA ALA A 159 -9.74 9.28 -2.39
C ALA A 159 -10.78 8.43 -1.67
N LEU A 160 -10.64 8.25 -0.35
CA LEU A 160 -11.59 7.49 0.46
C LEU A 160 -12.96 8.19 0.53
N GLY A 161 -12.97 9.47 0.90
CA GLY A 161 -14.20 10.26 0.98
C GLY A 161 -14.89 10.40 -0.39
N GLY A 162 -14.10 10.61 -1.45
CA GLY A 162 -14.57 10.69 -2.83
C GLY A 162 -15.19 9.38 -3.31
N MET A 163 -14.60 8.22 -2.99
CA MET A 163 -15.21 6.92 -3.31
C MET A 163 -16.54 6.72 -2.59
N VAL A 164 -16.62 7.03 -1.28
CA VAL A 164 -17.87 6.95 -0.52
C VAL A 164 -18.93 7.87 -1.12
N ALA A 165 -18.58 9.12 -1.41
CA ALA A 165 -19.47 10.09 -2.03
C ALA A 165 -19.94 9.64 -3.42
N LEU A 166 -19.03 9.11 -4.25
CA LEU A 166 -19.35 8.57 -5.58
C LEU A 166 -20.36 7.43 -5.49
N LEU A 167 -20.17 6.50 -4.56
CA LEU A 167 -21.09 5.39 -4.37
C LEU A 167 -22.43 5.84 -3.80
N ALA A 168 -22.44 6.83 -2.91
CA ALA A 168 -23.67 7.44 -2.40
C ALA A 168 -24.46 8.11 -3.53
N VAL A 169 -23.81 8.92 -4.36
CA VAL A 169 -24.44 9.54 -5.54
C VAL A 169 -24.95 8.47 -6.50
N PHE A 170 -24.13 7.46 -6.81
CA PHE A 170 -24.54 6.36 -7.67
C PHE A 170 -25.77 5.62 -7.13
N TYR A 171 -25.81 5.36 -5.81
CA TYR A 171 -26.96 4.76 -5.15
C TYR A 171 -28.20 5.64 -5.19
N LEU A 172 -28.08 6.95 -5.00
CA LEU A 172 -29.22 7.87 -5.09
C LEU A 172 -29.80 7.98 -6.51
N LEU A 173 -28.93 7.94 -7.53
CA LEU A 173 -29.35 8.05 -8.93
C LEU A 173 -29.92 6.75 -9.49
N ARG A 174 -29.30 5.60 -9.17
CA ARG A 174 -29.69 4.30 -9.71
C ARG A 174 -30.60 3.52 -8.74
N GLY A 175 -30.26 3.54 -7.45
CA GLY A 175 -30.80 2.62 -6.45
C GLY A 175 -30.25 1.20 -6.59
N ARG A 176 -30.87 0.26 -5.89
CA ARG A 176 -30.47 -1.16 -5.87
C ARG A 176 -30.76 -1.85 -7.20
N ILE A 177 -29.81 -2.65 -7.68
CA ILE A 177 -29.99 -3.54 -8.83
C ILE A 177 -30.81 -4.74 -8.35
N ARG A 178 -32.06 -4.84 -8.82
CA ARG A 178 -32.99 -5.92 -8.51
C ARG A 178 -32.94 -7.01 -9.58
N ILE A 179 -33.39 -8.21 -9.23
CA ILE A 179 -33.61 -9.31 -10.18
C ILE A 179 -34.73 -8.89 -11.13
N GLU A 180 -34.47 -8.83 -12.43
CA GLU A 180 -35.43 -8.31 -13.42
C GLU A 180 -36.69 -9.18 -13.50
N HIS A 181 -36.54 -10.49 -13.42
CA HIS A 181 -37.65 -11.45 -13.48
C HIS A 181 -38.20 -11.83 -12.09
N GLY A 182 -37.71 -11.18 -11.03
CA GLY A 182 -38.00 -11.56 -9.65
C GLY A 182 -37.36 -12.89 -9.23
N PRO A 183 -37.35 -13.19 -7.92
CA PRO A 183 -36.79 -14.43 -7.41
C PRO A 183 -37.62 -15.63 -7.85
N SER A 184 -36.93 -16.67 -8.33
CA SER A 184 -37.54 -17.97 -8.66
C SER A 184 -37.94 -18.79 -7.44
N GLY A 185 -37.30 -18.53 -6.28
CA GLY A 185 -37.42 -19.35 -5.07
C GLY A 185 -36.59 -20.64 -5.10
N VAL A 186 -36.00 -20.98 -6.26
CA VAL A 186 -35.09 -22.11 -6.41
C VAL A 186 -33.67 -21.64 -6.15
N MET A 187 -33.06 -22.19 -5.10
CA MET A 187 -31.71 -21.82 -4.68
C MET A 187 -30.67 -22.78 -5.28
N ILE A 188 -29.57 -22.24 -5.79
CA ILE A 188 -28.42 -23.00 -6.29
C ILE A 188 -27.16 -22.68 -5.47
N GLU A 189 -26.33 -23.69 -5.21
CA GLU A 189 -25.08 -23.50 -4.49
C GLU A 189 -24.04 -22.84 -5.40
N ARG A 190 -23.59 -21.64 -4.99
CA ARG A 190 -22.55 -20.89 -5.69
C ARG A 190 -21.18 -21.02 -5.02
N PHE A 191 -21.14 -20.96 -3.69
CA PHE A 191 -19.90 -20.96 -2.92
C PHE A 191 -19.91 -22.00 -1.81
N LYS A 192 -18.88 -22.86 -1.83
CA LYS A 192 -18.70 -23.91 -0.82
C LYS A 192 -18.37 -23.31 0.56
N PRO A 193 -18.61 -24.04 1.68
CA PRO A 193 -18.25 -23.56 3.01
C PRO A 193 -16.80 -23.10 3.17
N ILE A 194 -15.84 -23.82 2.57
CA ILE A 194 -14.41 -23.46 2.60
C ILE A 194 -14.10 -22.17 1.84
N GLU A 195 -14.79 -21.92 0.72
CA GLU A 195 -14.65 -20.68 -0.06
C GLU A 195 -15.18 -19.49 0.75
N ARG A 196 -16.31 -19.67 1.43
CA ARG A 196 -16.89 -18.65 2.32
C ARG A 196 -15.99 -18.38 3.53
N PHE A 197 -15.46 -19.42 4.15
CA PHE A 197 -14.51 -19.26 5.26
C PHE A 197 -13.28 -18.43 4.83
N GLY A 198 -12.66 -18.76 3.69
CA GLY A 198 -11.52 -18.00 3.17
C GLY A 198 -11.86 -16.55 2.88
N HIS A 199 -13.04 -16.29 2.30
CA HIS A 199 -13.53 -14.93 2.06
C HIS A 199 -13.70 -14.15 3.37
N TRP A 200 -14.39 -14.71 4.37
CA TRP A 200 -14.65 -14.02 5.63
C TRP A 200 -13.39 -13.85 6.48
N LEU A 201 -12.47 -14.81 6.45
CA LEU A 201 -11.14 -14.67 7.06
C LEU A 201 -10.41 -13.47 6.47
N LEU A 202 -10.40 -13.35 5.13
CA LEU A 202 -9.76 -12.22 4.44
C LEU A 202 -10.49 -10.89 4.72
N ALA A 203 -11.82 -10.86 4.60
CA ALA A 203 -12.63 -9.66 4.70
C ALA A 203 -12.62 -9.06 6.12
N VAL A 204 -12.83 -9.88 7.15
CA VAL A 204 -12.82 -9.41 8.55
C VAL A 204 -11.42 -8.93 8.93
N SER A 205 -10.38 -9.68 8.56
CA SER A 205 -9.00 -9.26 8.82
C SER A 205 -8.69 -7.94 8.12
N PHE A 206 -9.10 -7.78 6.85
CA PHE A 206 -8.93 -6.53 6.11
C PHE A 206 -9.63 -5.35 6.79
N ILE A 207 -10.87 -5.51 7.25
CA ILE A 207 -11.59 -4.42 7.93
C ILE A 207 -10.84 -3.98 9.20
N LEU A 208 -10.39 -4.93 10.03
CA LEU A 208 -9.63 -4.62 11.23
C LEU A 208 -8.30 -3.94 10.91
N LEU A 209 -7.56 -4.44 9.92
CA LEU A 209 -6.31 -3.83 9.45
C LEU A 209 -6.54 -2.42 8.88
N ALA A 210 -7.61 -2.23 8.12
CA ALA A 210 -7.94 -0.95 7.53
C ALA A 210 -8.28 0.09 8.61
N LEU A 211 -9.13 -0.26 9.58
CA LEU A 211 -9.49 0.66 10.67
C LEU A 211 -8.28 1.02 11.54
N THR A 212 -7.44 0.05 11.88
CA THR A 212 -6.22 0.29 12.66
C THR A 212 -5.19 1.08 11.87
N GLY A 213 -5.01 0.82 10.57
CA GLY A 213 -4.15 1.60 9.69
C GLY A 213 -4.62 3.04 9.48
N LEU A 214 -5.94 3.24 9.35
CA LEU A 214 -6.54 4.58 9.31
C LEU A 214 -6.32 5.33 10.63
N ASN A 215 -6.38 4.64 11.77
CA ASN A 215 -6.03 5.26 13.05
C ASN A 215 -4.55 5.67 13.12
N LEU A 216 -3.63 4.86 12.57
CA LEU A 216 -2.21 5.22 12.51
C LEU A 216 -1.95 6.44 11.61
N LEU A 217 -2.66 6.58 10.50
CA LEU A 217 -2.47 7.69 9.56
C LEU A 217 -3.22 8.97 9.97
N TYR A 218 -4.49 8.85 10.37
CA TYR A 218 -5.38 9.99 10.62
C TYR A 218 -5.70 10.21 12.11
N GLY A 219 -5.47 9.23 12.97
CA GLY A 219 -6.00 9.23 14.33
C GLY A 219 -5.48 10.37 15.20
N LYS A 220 -4.22 10.78 15.05
CA LYS A 220 -3.66 11.91 15.81
C LYS A 220 -4.39 13.22 15.51
N GLU A 221 -4.76 13.46 14.26
CA GLU A 221 -5.36 14.74 13.85
C GLU A 221 -6.89 14.71 13.97
N LEU A 222 -7.51 13.54 13.74
CA LEU A 222 -8.97 13.42 13.71
C LEU A 222 -9.54 12.85 15.01
N LEU A 223 -8.92 11.83 15.60
CA LEU A 223 -9.48 11.10 16.73
C LEU A 223 -9.03 11.68 18.08
N LEU A 224 -7.74 12.00 18.23
CA LEU A 224 -7.18 12.53 19.48
C LEU A 224 -7.92 13.79 19.99
N PRO A 225 -8.25 14.80 19.15
CA PRO A 225 -9.00 15.96 19.63
C PRO A 225 -10.42 15.62 20.12
N LEU A 226 -11.00 14.51 19.66
CA LEU A 226 -12.36 14.10 20.00
C LEU A 226 -12.43 13.32 21.31
N ILE A 227 -11.45 12.45 21.58
CA ILE A 227 -11.49 11.51 22.71
C ILE A 227 -10.46 11.81 23.80
N GLY A 228 -9.53 12.75 23.56
CA GLY A 228 -8.46 13.10 24.50
C GLY A 228 -7.25 12.16 24.43
N LYS A 229 -6.14 12.60 25.05
CA LYS A 229 -4.83 11.94 24.96
C LYS A 229 -4.82 10.52 25.54
N ASP A 230 -5.42 10.33 26.72
CA ASP A 230 -5.38 9.04 27.43
C ASP A 230 -6.17 7.96 26.69
N ALA A 231 -7.39 8.30 26.24
CA ALA A 231 -8.20 7.38 25.45
C ALA A 231 -7.56 7.08 24.09
N PHE A 232 -6.99 8.09 23.43
CA PHE A 232 -6.29 7.91 22.16
C PHE A 232 -5.06 7.00 22.32
N ALA A 233 -4.27 7.17 23.39
CA ALA A 233 -3.13 6.31 23.66
C ALA A 233 -3.56 4.84 23.78
N ALA A 234 -4.62 4.55 24.54
CA ALA A 234 -5.17 3.20 24.68
C ALA A 234 -5.66 2.62 23.33
N VAL A 235 -6.38 3.41 22.53
CA VAL A 235 -6.86 2.99 21.20
C VAL A 235 -5.71 2.76 20.23
N ALA A 236 -4.68 3.62 20.24
CA ALA A 236 -3.52 3.48 19.38
C ALA A 236 -2.66 2.26 19.75
N GLU A 237 -2.47 1.99 21.04
CA GLU A 237 -1.76 0.81 21.53
C GLU A 237 -2.49 -0.48 21.15
N ALA A 238 -3.78 -0.57 21.47
CA ALA A 238 -4.61 -1.71 21.08
C ALA A 238 -4.66 -1.88 19.56
N GLY A 239 -4.79 -0.77 18.83
CA GLY A 239 -4.82 -0.74 17.37
C GLY A 239 -3.54 -1.29 16.77
N LYS A 240 -2.36 -0.88 17.26
CA LYS A 240 -1.07 -1.42 16.82
C LYS A 240 -0.94 -2.91 17.10
N PHE A 241 -1.35 -3.36 18.29
CA PHE A 241 -1.35 -4.78 18.63
C PHE A 241 -2.23 -5.58 17.68
N VAL A 242 -3.47 -5.12 17.44
CA VAL A 242 -4.40 -5.75 16.49
C VAL A 242 -3.81 -5.74 15.08
N HIS A 243 -3.25 -4.62 14.62
CA HIS A 243 -2.71 -4.50 13.27
C HIS A 243 -1.61 -5.53 12.99
N ASN A 244 -0.64 -5.62 13.92
CA ASN A 244 0.50 -6.53 13.76
C ASN A 244 0.10 -8.01 13.82
N ASN A 245 -0.91 -8.36 14.62
CA ASN A 245 -1.32 -9.76 14.79
C ASN A 245 -2.36 -10.21 13.75
N VAL A 246 -3.27 -9.33 13.33
CA VAL A 246 -4.30 -9.64 12.32
C VAL A 246 -3.73 -9.67 10.89
N ALA A 247 -2.53 -9.13 10.68
CA ALA A 247 -1.82 -9.26 9.41
C ALA A 247 -1.59 -10.74 9.01
N TRP A 248 -1.34 -11.63 9.98
CA TRP A 248 -1.12 -13.06 9.73
C TRP A 248 -2.35 -13.79 9.18
N PRO A 249 -3.54 -13.72 9.81
CA PRO A 249 -4.75 -14.31 9.23
C PRO A 249 -5.16 -13.63 7.92
N PHE A 250 -4.88 -12.33 7.71
CA PHE A 250 -5.08 -11.69 6.41
C PHE A 250 -4.23 -12.34 5.31
N MET A 251 -2.92 -12.52 5.54
CA MET A 251 -2.01 -13.18 4.60
C MET A 251 -2.43 -14.63 4.32
N LEU A 252 -2.84 -15.38 5.36
CA LEU A 252 -3.36 -16.73 5.21
C LEU A 252 -4.65 -16.75 4.38
N GLY A 253 -5.58 -15.84 4.68
CA GLY A 253 -6.83 -15.68 3.93
C GLY A 253 -6.56 -15.37 2.45
N LEU A 254 -5.58 -14.51 2.17
CA LEU A 254 -5.17 -14.13 0.82
C LEU A 254 -4.67 -15.35 0.01
N VAL A 255 -3.81 -16.17 0.61
CA VAL A 255 -3.32 -17.42 0.00
C VAL A 255 -4.48 -18.39 -0.23
N LEU A 256 -5.37 -18.54 0.76
CA LEU A 256 -6.50 -19.46 0.67
C LEU A 256 -7.44 -19.08 -0.47
N VAL A 257 -7.86 -17.82 -0.57
CA VAL A 257 -8.75 -17.38 -1.66
C VAL A 257 -8.06 -17.46 -3.02
N PHE A 258 -6.74 -17.21 -3.10
CA PHE A 258 -5.99 -17.37 -4.33
C PHE A 258 -6.06 -18.81 -4.84
N VAL A 259 -5.71 -19.78 -3.98
CA VAL A 259 -5.70 -21.20 -4.35
C VAL A 259 -7.08 -21.69 -4.75
N LEU A 260 -8.13 -21.27 -4.03
CA LEU A 260 -9.50 -21.71 -4.31
C LEU A 260 -10.07 -21.09 -5.60
N TRP A 261 -9.71 -19.84 -5.94
CA TRP A 261 -10.44 -19.09 -6.97
C TRP A 261 -9.62 -18.72 -8.21
N VAL A 262 -8.29 -18.88 -8.22
CA VAL A 262 -7.43 -18.44 -9.34
C VAL A 262 -7.88 -19.01 -10.69
N TRP A 263 -8.24 -20.30 -10.73
CA TRP A 263 -8.66 -20.97 -11.97
C TRP A 263 -9.94 -20.40 -12.57
N HIS A 264 -10.84 -19.88 -11.74
CA HIS A 264 -12.07 -19.25 -12.19
C HIS A 264 -11.90 -17.76 -12.56
N ASN A 265 -10.77 -17.15 -12.17
CA ASN A 265 -10.49 -15.73 -12.35
C ASN A 265 -9.48 -15.42 -13.46
N ILE A 266 -9.11 -16.41 -14.27
CA ILE A 266 -8.27 -16.19 -15.45
C ILE A 266 -9.04 -15.32 -16.46
N PRO A 267 -8.50 -14.18 -16.90
CA PRO A 267 -9.11 -13.35 -17.93
C PRO A 267 -9.29 -14.10 -19.24
N SER A 268 -10.43 -13.90 -19.88
CA SER A 268 -10.85 -14.55 -21.11
C SER A 268 -11.43 -13.53 -22.09
N TYR A 269 -11.56 -13.90 -23.36
CA TYR A 269 -12.14 -13.02 -24.37
C TYR A 269 -13.58 -12.58 -24.04
N ILE A 270 -14.35 -13.42 -23.33
CA ILE A 270 -15.72 -13.11 -22.89
C ILE A 270 -15.72 -11.89 -21.95
N ASP A 271 -14.67 -11.73 -21.15
CA ASP A 271 -14.54 -10.60 -20.22
C ASP A 271 -14.37 -9.27 -20.96
N LEU A 272 -13.72 -9.26 -22.14
CA LEU A 272 -13.62 -8.07 -22.98
C LEU A 272 -14.99 -7.65 -23.53
N ILE A 273 -15.83 -8.62 -23.90
CA ILE A 273 -17.21 -8.35 -24.32
C ILE A 273 -18.02 -7.78 -23.15
N TRP A 274 -17.85 -8.34 -21.95
CA TRP A 274 -18.49 -7.86 -20.74
C TRP A 274 -18.11 -6.39 -20.46
N LEU A 275 -16.82 -6.06 -20.55
CA LEU A 275 -16.30 -4.70 -20.37
C LEU A 275 -16.81 -3.74 -21.44
N ALA A 276 -16.84 -4.16 -22.72
CA ALA A 276 -17.36 -3.35 -23.82
C ALA A 276 -18.85 -3.01 -23.64
N LYS A 277 -19.61 -3.89 -22.96
CA LYS A 277 -21.01 -3.66 -22.59
C LYS A 277 -21.19 -2.92 -21.25
N GLY A 278 -20.10 -2.45 -20.63
CA GLY A 278 -20.14 -1.77 -19.33
C GLY A 278 -20.76 -2.64 -18.22
N GLY A 279 -20.64 -3.96 -18.34
CA GLY A 279 -21.24 -4.91 -17.40
C GLY A 279 -22.76 -4.97 -17.39
N GLY A 280 -23.44 -4.40 -18.40
CA GLY A 280 -24.91 -4.30 -18.43
C GLY A 280 -25.45 -3.22 -17.50
N LEU A 281 -24.59 -2.43 -16.86
CA LEU A 281 -24.97 -1.45 -15.84
C LEU A 281 -25.80 -0.27 -16.42
N PHE A 282 -25.61 0.04 -17.70
CA PHE A 282 -26.18 1.22 -18.37
C PHE A 282 -27.36 0.92 -19.31
N SER A 283 -27.69 -0.36 -19.52
CA SER A 283 -28.74 -0.79 -20.45
C SER A 283 -29.65 -1.82 -19.80
N LYS A 284 -30.96 -1.52 -19.68
CA LYS A 284 -31.97 -2.44 -19.12
C LYS A 284 -32.11 -3.69 -19.99
N GLY A 285 -32.24 -4.87 -19.37
CA GLY A 285 -32.40 -6.14 -20.08
C GLY A 285 -31.13 -6.67 -20.76
N VAL A 286 -29.98 -6.01 -20.59
CA VAL A 286 -28.71 -6.48 -21.15
C VAL A 286 -27.91 -7.18 -20.07
N HIS A 287 -27.86 -8.51 -20.14
CA HIS A 287 -27.06 -9.37 -19.29
C HIS A 287 -25.84 -9.88 -20.07
N PRO A 288 -24.66 -9.26 -19.95
CA PRO A 288 -23.50 -9.72 -20.69
C PRO A 288 -23.09 -11.13 -20.23
N PRO A 289 -22.68 -12.00 -21.17
CA PRO A 289 -22.35 -13.38 -20.84
C PRO A 289 -21.23 -13.43 -19.81
N SER A 290 -21.42 -14.22 -18.75
CA SER A 290 -20.46 -14.34 -17.67
C SER A 290 -20.47 -15.77 -17.09
N ARG A 291 -19.28 -16.27 -16.73
CA ARG A 291 -19.09 -17.57 -16.07
C ARG A 291 -19.22 -17.39 -14.54
N LYS A 292 -18.59 -18.27 -13.74
CA LYS A 292 -18.65 -18.22 -12.25
C LYS A 292 -18.30 -16.83 -11.69
N PHE A 293 -17.38 -16.13 -12.34
CA PHE A 293 -17.07 -14.73 -12.07
C PHE A 293 -17.17 -13.89 -13.35
N ASN A 294 -17.73 -12.69 -13.23
CA ASN A 294 -17.76 -11.69 -14.30
C ASN A 294 -16.45 -10.88 -14.36
N ALA A 295 -16.26 -10.07 -15.41
CA ALA A 295 -15.01 -9.34 -15.62
C ALA A 295 -14.69 -8.38 -14.45
N GLY A 296 -15.68 -7.68 -13.90
CA GLY A 296 -15.50 -6.80 -12.74
C GLY A 296 -15.02 -7.56 -11.49
N GLN A 297 -15.62 -8.72 -11.20
CA GLN A 297 -15.20 -9.59 -10.11
C GLN A 297 -13.76 -10.10 -10.30
N LYS A 298 -13.37 -10.43 -11.54
CA LYS A 298 -11.99 -10.83 -11.85
C LYS A 298 -10.99 -9.69 -11.65
N LEU A 299 -11.36 -8.46 -12.02
CA LEU A 299 -10.53 -7.29 -11.76
C LEU A 299 -10.33 -7.08 -10.26
N ILE A 300 -11.39 -7.18 -9.46
CA ILE A 300 -11.29 -7.07 -7.99
C ILE A 300 -10.47 -8.22 -7.40
N PHE A 301 -10.61 -9.44 -7.92
CA PHE A 301 -9.79 -10.58 -7.51
C PHE A 301 -8.30 -10.26 -7.72
N TRP A 302 -7.89 -9.90 -8.94
CA TRP A 302 -6.49 -9.62 -9.22
C TRP A 302 -5.98 -8.38 -8.49
N ALA A 303 -6.77 -7.32 -8.35
CA ALA A 303 -6.41 -6.16 -7.55
C ALA A 303 -6.16 -6.55 -6.08
N THR A 304 -7.07 -7.32 -5.48
CA THR A 304 -6.94 -7.82 -4.11
C THR A 304 -5.71 -8.71 -3.94
N ILE A 305 -5.44 -9.62 -4.88
CA ILE A 305 -4.25 -10.49 -4.82
C ILE A 305 -2.97 -9.67 -4.90
N LEU A 306 -2.88 -8.76 -5.87
CA LEU A 306 -1.65 -8.02 -6.12
C LEU A 306 -1.36 -6.96 -5.05
N LEU A 307 -2.37 -6.14 -4.73
CA LEU A 307 -2.24 -5.14 -3.67
C LEU A 307 -2.11 -5.81 -2.31
N GLY A 308 -2.84 -6.91 -2.08
CA GLY A 308 -2.74 -7.74 -0.88
C GLY A 308 -1.34 -8.32 -0.66
N VAL A 309 -0.72 -8.86 -1.72
CA VAL A 309 0.67 -9.35 -1.64
C VAL A 309 1.63 -8.19 -1.40
N SER A 310 1.43 -7.06 -2.08
CA SER A 310 2.29 -5.88 -1.96
C SER A 310 2.25 -5.24 -0.56
N VAL A 311 1.05 -5.08 0.01
CA VAL A 311 0.86 -4.56 1.38
C VAL A 311 1.39 -5.55 2.41
N SER A 312 1.24 -6.86 2.18
CA SER A 312 1.82 -7.90 3.05
C SER A 312 3.34 -7.89 3.03
N ALA A 313 3.96 -7.77 1.85
CA ALA A 313 5.41 -7.72 1.70
C ALA A 313 6.01 -6.48 2.39
N SER A 314 5.41 -5.31 2.18
CA SER A 314 5.83 -4.09 2.88
C SER A 314 5.54 -4.15 4.37
N GLY A 315 4.43 -4.76 4.81
CA GLY A 315 4.13 -4.96 6.23
C GLY A 315 5.12 -5.90 6.93
N LEU A 316 5.52 -6.99 6.27
CA LEU A 316 6.57 -7.88 6.76
C LEU A 316 7.92 -7.18 6.84
N SER A 317 8.26 -6.34 5.85
CA SER A 317 9.46 -5.49 5.89
C SER A 317 9.42 -4.53 7.09
N LEU A 318 8.25 -3.97 7.43
CA LEU A 318 8.09 -3.11 8.61
C LEU A 318 8.15 -3.86 9.95
N LEU A 319 7.71 -5.13 10.00
CA LEU A 319 7.82 -5.98 11.19
C LEU A 319 9.25 -6.47 11.42
N PHE A 320 10.00 -6.71 10.35
CA PHE A 320 11.37 -7.25 10.36
C PHE A 320 12.33 -6.39 9.54
N PRO A 321 12.56 -5.11 9.93
CA PRO A 321 13.26 -4.14 9.11
C PRO A 321 14.75 -4.43 8.91
N TYR A 322 15.33 -5.33 9.70
CA TYR A 322 16.75 -5.71 9.59
C TYR A 322 16.94 -7.02 8.80
N GLU A 323 15.89 -7.85 8.72
CA GLU A 323 15.92 -9.16 8.08
C GLU A 323 15.30 -9.13 6.68
N LEU A 324 14.33 -8.25 6.44
CA LEU A 324 13.56 -8.15 5.21
C LEU A 324 13.66 -6.76 4.55
N PRO A 325 14.86 -6.32 4.11
CA PRO A 325 14.99 -5.11 3.29
C PRO A 325 14.33 -5.36 1.93
N LEU A 326 13.44 -4.44 1.53
CA LEU A 326 12.60 -4.59 0.35
C LEU A 326 13.08 -3.68 -0.79
N PHE A 327 13.44 -2.43 -0.49
CA PHE A 327 13.69 -1.41 -1.50
C PHE A 327 15.09 -1.50 -2.08
N ALA A 328 16.13 -1.66 -1.28
CA ALA A 328 17.51 -1.80 -1.74
C ALA A 328 17.64 -2.95 -2.75
N LYS A 329 17.07 -4.12 -2.42
CA LYS A 329 17.02 -5.29 -3.32
C LYS A 329 16.23 -5.01 -4.58
N THR A 330 15.09 -4.31 -4.46
CA THR A 330 14.27 -3.94 -5.62
C THR A 330 15.00 -2.97 -6.53
N PHE A 331 15.63 -1.95 -5.96
CA PHE A 331 16.40 -0.93 -6.69
C PHE A 331 17.59 -1.54 -7.40
N GLN A 332 18.31 -2.45 -6.74
CA GLN A 332 19.39 -3.22 -7.35
C GLN A 332 18.88 -4.06 -8.53
N ALA A 333 17.74 -4.73 -8.37
CA ALA A 333 17.13 -5.49 -9.46
C ALA A 333 16.74 -4.58 -10.64
N LEU A 334 16.15 -3.40 -10.38
CA LEU A 334 15.79 -2.40 -11.39
C LEU A 334 17.02 -1.87 -12.18
N HIS A 335 18.16 -1.70 -11.49
CA HIS A 335 19.43 -1.34 -12.12
C HIS A 335 19.93 -2.46 -13.03
N GLN A 336 19.90 -3.71 -12.54
CA GLN A 336 20.38 -4.88 -13.28
C GLN A 336 19.59 -5.12 -14.58
N ILE A 337 18.29 -4.84 -14.58
CA ILE A 337 17.46 -4.98 -15.78
C ILE A 337 17.45 -3.73 -16.67
N GLY A 338 18.20 -2.67 -16.31
CA GLY A 338 18.39 -1.48 -17.13
C GLY A 338 17.19 -0.54 -17.20
N ILE A 339 16.21 -0.65 -16.30
CA ILE A 339 15.05 0.26 -16.29
C ILE A 339 15.49 1.67 -15.88
N THR A 340 16.34 1.77 -14.87
CA THR A 340 16.81 3.06 -14.34
C THR A 340 17.61 3.83 -15.39
N SER A 341 18.51 3.15 -16.10
CA SER A 341 19.26 3.74 -17.22
C SER A 341 18.38 4.09 -18.42
N LEU A 342 17.34 3.29 -18.71
CA LEU A 342 16.38 3.59 -19.78
C LEU A 342 15.63 4.92 -19.57
N PHE A 343 15.31 5.24 -18.32
CA PHE A 343 14.56 6.45 -17.95
C PHE A 343 15.44 7.58 -17.41
N GLY A 344 16.77 7.41 -17.42
CA GLY A 344 17.73 8.45 -17.04
C GLY A 344 17.71 8.83 -15.55
N PHE A 345 17.30 7.92 -14.66
CA PHE A 345 17.35 8.13 -13.22
C PHE A 345 18.16 7.02 -12.54
N GLU A 346 18.78 7.30 -11.40
CA GLU A 346 19.46 6.30 -10.58
C GLU A 346 18.80 6.21 -9.20
N LEU A 347 18.68 4.98 -8.70
CA LEU A 347 18.12 4.70 -7.37
C LEU A 347 19.24 4.24 -6.44
N ARG A 348 19.39 4.87 -5.28
CA ARG A 348 20.43 4.48 -4.32
C ARG A 348 20.16 3.07 -3.78
N THR A 349 21.12 2.15 -3.88
CA THR A 349 20.95 0.74 -3.46
C THR A 349 21.53 0.44 -2.08
N ASP A 350 22.40 1.31 -1.56
CA ASP A 350 22.91 1.35 -0.20
C ASP A 350 21.95 2.12 0.70
N LEU A 351 20.83 1.49 1.05
CA LEU A 351 19.87 2.04 2.00
C LEU A 351 20.19 1.60 3.42
N THR A 352 20.14 2.53 4.36
CA THR A 352 20.14 2.21 5.79
C THR A 352 18.82 1.55 6.17
N ALA A 353 18.79 0.82 7.29
CA ALA A 353 17.57 0.15 7.76
C ALA A 353 16.40 1.12 7.99
N ILE A 354 16.68 2.36 8.42
CA ILE A 354 15.62 3.33 8.67
C ILE A 354 15.09 3.93 7.37
N GLU A 355 15.94 4.13 6.36
CA GLU A 355 15.49 4.56 5.04
C GLU A 355 14.61 3.48 4.38
N GLU A 356 14.99 2.20 4.50
CA GLU A 356 14.14 1.06 4.11
C GLU A 356 12.76 1.13 4.78
N MET A 357 12.72 1.36 6.10
CA MET A 357 11.46 1.52 6.83
C MET A 357 10.64 2.72 6.34
N GLN A 358 11.27 3.86 6.03
CA GLN A 358 10.58 5.03 5.51
C GLN A 358 9.92 4.73 4.16
N TYR A 359 10.67 4.14 3.21
CA TYR A 359 10.10 3.71 1.92
C TYR A 359 8.99 2.68 2.10
N ALA A 360 9.17 1.70 3.00
CA ALA A 360 8.17 0.71 3.30
C ALA A 360 6.90 1.33 3.89
N GLN A 361 6.99 2.32 4.79
CA GLN A 361 5.81 2.99 5.32
C GLN A 361 5.08 3.82 4.26
N VAL A 362 5.80 4.57 3.39
CA VAL A 362 5.19 5.30 2.26
C VAL A 362 4.41 4.33 1.38
N TRP A 363 5.09 3.28 0.92
CA TRP A 363 4.52 2.31 -0.01
C TRP A 363 3.34 1.56 0.60
N HIS A 364 3.51 1.08 1.83
CA HIS A 364 2.45 0.38 2.57
C HIS A 364 1.21 1.26 2.71
N THR A 365 1.39 2.55 3.01
CA THR A 365 0.29 3.51 3.12
C THR A 365 -0.42 3.72 1.78
N ILE A 366 0.33 3.95 0.69
CA ILE A 366 -0.25 4.18 -0.65
C ILE A 366 -1.04 2.95 -1.10
N VAL A 367 -0.43 1.76 -1.01
CA VAL A 367 -1.08 0.50 -1.42
C VAL A 367 -2.31 0.21 -0.56
N SER A 368 -2.23 0.45 0.75
CA SER A 368 -3.37 0.27 1.66
C SER A 368 -4.54 1.18 1.29
N LEU A 369 -4.29 2.47 1.05
CA LEU A 369 -5.33 3.43 0.66
C LEU A 369 -5.96 3.05 -0.68
N ALA A 370 -5.14 2.68 -1.68
CA ALA A 370 -5.64 2.23 -2.98
C ALA A 370 -6.51 0.97 -2.84
N MET A 371 -6.06 0.01 -2.03
CA MET A 371 -6.82 -1.21 -1.74
C MET A 371 -8.14 -0.90 -1.03
N MET A 372 -8.14 -0.02 -0.02
CA MET A 372 -9.37 0.41 0.67
C MET A 372 -10.39 1.02 -0.29
N VAL A 373 -9.96 1.92 -1.20
CA VAL A 373 -10.85 2.52 -2.22
C VAL A 373 -11.53 1.44 -3.07
N ILE A 374 -10.76 0.45 -3.55
CA ILE A 374 -11.29 -0.65 -4.35
C ILE A 374 -12.24 -1.54 -3.53
N ILE A 375 -11.86 -1.87 -2.29
CA ILE A 375 -12.65 -2.75 -1.42
C ILE A 375 -13.95 -2.07 -0.97
N ILE A 376 -13.98 -0.75 -0.78
CA ILE A 376 -15.23 -0.01 -0.52
C ILE A 376 -16.22 -0.21 -1.67
N ALA A 377 -15.76 -0.10 -2.92
CA ALA A 377 -16.61 -0.38 -4.09
C ALA A 377 -17.06 -1.85 -4.16
N HIS A 378 -16.17 -2.79 -3.80
CA HIS A 378 -16.51 -4.21 -3.72
C HIS A 378 -17.59 -4.50 -2.66
N ILE A 379 -17.43 -3.95 -1.46
CA ILE A 379 -18.41 -4.07 -0.36
C ILE A 379 -19.75 -3.50 -0.81
N TYR A 380 -19.77 -2.34 -1.45
CA TYR A 380 -21.00 -1.74 -1.97
C TYR A 380 -21.73 -2.68 -2.91
N ILE A 381 -21.09 -3.17 -3.98
CA ILE A 381 -21.73 -4.05 -4.96
C ILE A 381 -22.17 -5.38 -4.32
N GLY A 382 -21.37 -5.92 -3.40
CA GLY A 382 -21.65 -7.19 -2.71
C GLY A 382 -22.71 -7.14 -1.61
N SER A 383 -23.16 -5.94 -1.20
CA SER A 383 -24.14 -5.77 -0.11
C SER A 383 -25.36 -4.97 -0.53
N LEU A 384 -25.20 -3.67 -0.73
CA LEU A 384 -26.29 -2.71 -0.97
C LEU A 384 -26.61 -2.56 -2.46
N GLY A 385 -25.60 -2.64 -3.32
CA GLY A 385 -25.70 -2.33 -4.74
C GLY A 385 -26.47 -3.38 -5.54
N MET A 386 -26.36 -4.66 -5.18
CA MET A 386 -26.99 -5.78 -5.89
C MET A 386 -27.82 -6.65 -4.95
N GLU A 387 -29.07 -6.89 -5.32
CA GLU A 387 -29.96 -7.82 -4.62
C GLU A 387 -29.43 -9.26 -4.69
N GLY A 388 -29.56 -10.04 -3.61
CA GLY A 388 -29.11 -11.44 -3.53
C GLY A 388 -27.59 -11.65 -3.50
N ALA A 389 -26.76 -10.63 -3.77
CA ALA A 389 -25.31 -10.77 -3.81
C ALA A 389 -24.69 -11.12 -2.44
N PHE A 390 -25.23 -10.56 -1.36
CA PHE A 390 -24.77 -10.86 0.00
C PHE A 390 -25.05 -12.32 0.40
N ASP A 391 -26.21 -12.86 0.00
CA ASP A 391 -26.64 -14.22 0.33
C ASP A 391 -25.69 -15.27 -0.25
N ALA A 392 -25.07 -14.96 -1.40
CA ALA A 392 -24.03 -15.78 -2.00
C ALA A 392 -22.85 -16.02 -1.03
N MET A 393 -22.43 -15.02 -0.27
CA MET A 393 -21.32 -15.14 0.69
C MET A 393 -21.78 -15.48 2.11
N GLY A 394 -23.00 -15.12 2.50
CA GLY A 394 -23.58 -15.50 3.78
C GLY A 394 -23.92 -16.98 3.83
N THR A 395 -24.79 -17.42 2.92
CA THR A 395 -25.33 -18.80 2.92
C THR A 395 -24.62 -19.74 1.95
N GLY A 396 -23.95 -19.20 0.93
CA GLY A 396 -23.39 -19.98 -0.17
C GLY A 396 -24.37 -20.21 -1.32
N MET A 397 -25.64 -19.83 -1.12
CA MET A 397 -26.73 -20.08 -2.06
C MET A 397 -27.15 -18.80 -2.75
N VAL A 398 -27.59 -18.91 -4.01
CA VAL A 398 -28.15 -17.80 -4.79
C VAL A 398 -29.42 -18.24 -5.49
N ASP A 399 -30.35 -17.31 -5.73
CA ASP A 399 -31.56 -17.60 -6.52
C ASP A 399 -31.20 -17.93 -7.98
N ARG A 400 -31.93 -18.88 -8.57
CA ARG A 400 -31.68 -19.33 -9.95
C ARG A 400 -31.86 -18.23 -10.98
N ASN A 401 -32.87 -17.36 -10.87
CA ASN A 401 -33.06 -16.27 -11.83
C ASN A 401 -31.93 -15.25 -11.71
N TRP A 402 -31.51 -14.93 -10.48
CA TRP A 402 -30.34 -14.09 -10.25
C TRP A 402 -29.07 -14.68 -10.89
N ALA A 403 -28.88 -16.00 -10.77
CA ALA A 403 -27.74 -16.66 -11.37
C ALA A 403 -27.77 -16.65 -12.90
N ILE A 404 -28.95 -16.77 -13.51
CA ILE A 404 -29.11 -16.68 -14.96
C ILE A 404 -28.81 -15.26 -15.45
N GLU A 405 -29.37 -14.25 -14.78
CA GLU A 405 -29.18 -12.83 -15.13
C GLU A 405 -27.71 -12.42 -14.99
N HIS A 406 -27.03 -12.79 -13.92
CA HIS A 406 -25.67 -12.32 -13.67
C HIS A 406 -24.57 -13.26 -14.16
N HIS A 407 -24.88 -14.56 -14.31
CA HIS A 407 -23.91 -15.64 -14.54
C HIS A 407 -24.45 -16.75 -15.47
N GLY A 408 -25.18 -16.37 -16.53
CA GLY A 408 -25.86 -17.32 -17.42
C GLY A 408 -25.00 -18.48 -17.93
N LEU A 409 -23.77 -18.21 -18.39
CA LEU A 409 -22.88 -19.28 -18.89
C LEU A 409 -22.49 -20.27 -17.79
N TRP A 410 -22.40 -19.82 -16.54
CA TRP A 410 -22.12 -20.72 -15.42
C TRP A 410 -23.31 -21.61 -15.10
N VAL A 411 -24.54 -21.09 -15.18
CA VAL A 411 -25.75 -21.90 -14.99
C VAL A 411 -25.85 -22.97 -16.07
N GLU A 412 -25.63 -22.60 -17.34
CA GLU A 412 -25.59 -23.55 -18.46
C GLU A 412 -24.54 -24.66 -18.27
N GLU A 413 -23.32 -24.29 -17.83
CA GLU A 413 -22.24 -25.25 -17.54
C GLU A 413 -22.62 -26.21 -16.40
N MET A 414 -23.34 -25.73 -15.37
CA MET A 414 -23.79 -26.53 -14.24
C MET A 414 -24.91 -27.50 -14.63
N GLU A 415 -25.91 -27.03 -15.36
CA GLU A 415 -27.05 -27.84 -15.83
C GLU A 415 -26.60 -28.89 -16.86
N GLY A 416 -25.69 -28.52 -17.78
CA GLY A 416 -25.09 -29.45 -18.74
C GLY A 416 -24.31 -30.59 -18.06
N ARG A 417 -23.61 -30.32 -16.96
CA ARG A 417 -22.91 -31.36 -16.17
C ARG A 417 -23.89 -32.30 -15.47
N GLN A 418 -24.99 -31.80 -14.94
CA GLN A 418 -26.01 -32.63 -14.29
C GLN A 418 -26.72 -33.55 -15.29
N GLY A 419 -27.04 -33.05 -16.49
CA GLY A 419 -27.63 -33.86 -17.56
C GLY A 419 -26.75 -35.02 -18.03
N THR A 420 -25.42 -34.85 -18.02
CA THR A 420 -24.48 -35.93 -18.39
C THR A 420 -24.22 -36.94 -17.26
N GLY A 421 -24.44 -36.57 -15.99
CA GLY A 421 -24.24 -37.44 -14.83
C GLY A 421 -25.44 -38.32 -14.46
N GLY A 422 -26.65 -38.01 -14.97
CA GLY A 422 -27.89 -38.71 -14.64
C GLY A 422 -28.28 -39.87 -15.57
N SER A 423 -27.56 -40.11 -16.67
CA SER A 423 -27.93 -41.13 -17.67
C SER A 423 -27.35 -42.54 -17.41
N GLY A 424 -26.92 -42.85 -16.18
CA GLY A 424 -26.17 -44.07 -15.85
C GLY A 424 -26.90 -45.12 -15.00
N ALA A 425 -28.18 -44.94 -14.65
CA ALA A 425 -28.90 -45.91 -13.81
C ALA A 425 -30.40 -45.95 -14.13
N ALA A 426 -30.75 -46.45 -15.31
CA ALA A 426 -32.07 -47.00 -15.56
C ALA A 426 -31.92 -48.53 -15.59
N THR A 427 -32.05 -49.16 -14.42
CA THR A 427 -32.28 -50.61 -14.35
C THR A 427 -33.69 -50.88 -14.86
N THR A 428 -33.79 -51.47 -16.03
CA THR A 428 -35.02 -52.06 -16.58
C THR A 428 -35.55 -53.12 -15.61
N PRO A 429 -36.84 -53.14 -15.24
CA PRO A 429 -37.42 -54.26 -14.51
C PRO A 429 -37.53 -55.45 -15.48
N ALA A 430 -36.98 -56.60 -15.08
CA ALA A 430 -37.18 -57.86 -15.78
C ALA A 430 -38.56 -58.43 -15.44
N GLU A 431 -39.38 -58.69 -16.45
CA GLU A 431 -40.45 -59.71 -16.43
C GLU A 431 -39.85 -61.11 -16.56
#